data_AF-A0A1G0C6Y6-F1
#
_entry.id   AF-A0A1G0C6Y6-F1
#
_cell.length_a   1.000
_cell.length_b   1.000
_cell.length_c   1.000
_cell.angle_alpha   90.00
_cell.angle_beta   90.00
_cell.angle_gamma   90.00
#
_symmetry.space_group_name_H-M   'P 1'
#
loop_
_entity.id
_entity.type
_entity.pdbx_description
1 polymer ?
#
loop_
_entity_poly.entity_id
_entity_poly.type
_entity_poly.pdbx_seq_one_letter_code
_entity_poly.pdbx_strand_id
1 'polypeptide(L)'
;MVIYKITLDLFGDNFSPNKILDQIELNPLIVDSSERGDKIWPGQDEEIDFGKISVLNPCTYGLQHDNWEYEEWYVQFIEKNHTLLKLHGVDEIHFFIDVFYSGDQCNIEVFNKEIFKRLNKHITFSIPLSVYHLKQKEIKEMLLEVGFTKKEISSL
;
A
#
# COMPACT_ATOMS: atom_id res chain seq x y z
N MET A 1 9.49 12.22 -14.88
CA MET A 1 8.18 11.82 -14.32
C MET A 1 8.43 10.69 -13.35
N VAL A 2 7.99 10.85 -12.11
CA VAL A 2 8.12 9.84 -11.05
C VAL A 2 6.75 9.68 -10.40
N ILE A 3 6.25 8.46 -10.37
CA ILE A 3 5.07 8.06 -9.60
C ILE A 3 5.45 6.87 -8.73
N TYR A 4 4.66 6.59 -7.71
CA TYR A 4 4.92 5.45 -6.85
C TYR A 4 3.62 4.89 -6.29
N LYS A 5 3.64 3.60 -6.01
CA LYS A 5 2.54 2.88 -5.39
C LYS A 5 3.04 2.35 -4.05
N ILE A 6 2.25 2.56 -3.00
CA ILE A 6 2.47 1.94 -1.71
C ILE A 6 1.43 0.83 -1.55
N THR A 7 1.87 -0.41 -1.39
CA THR A 7 1.01 -1.51 -0.94
C THR A 7 1.24 -1.70 0.55
N LEU A 8 0.17 -1.55 1.33
CA LEU A 8 0.19 -1.77 2.76
C LEU A 8 -0.24 -3.20 3.03
N ASP A 9 0.70 -4.04 3.44
CA ASP A 9 0.41 -5.41 3.83
C ASP A 9 0.31 -5.50 5.35
N LEU A 10 -0.75 -6.16 5.80
CA LEU A 10 -1.08 -6.42 7.20
C LEU A 10 -0.98 -7.93 7.43
N PHE A 11 -0.14 -8.36 8.38
CA PHE A 11 0.11 -9.77 8.66
C PHE A 11 -0.15 -10.12 10.12
N GLY A 12 -0.43 -11.40 10.38
CA GLY A 12 -0.20 -12.00 11.68
C GLY A 12 -0.60 -13.46 11.79
N ASP A 13 0.07 -14.19 12.68
CA ASP A 13 -0.12 -15.63 12.88
C ASP A 13 -1.54 -16.01 13.36
N ASN A 14 -2.17 -15.06 14.06
CA ASN A 14 -3.55 -15.16 14.56
C ASN A 14 -4.49 -14.19 13.84
N PHE A 15 -4.03 -13.53 12.78
CA PHE A 15 -4.83 -12.59 12.02
C PHE A 15 -5.89 -13.33 11.20
N SER A 16 -7.13 -12.84 11.24
CA SER A 16 -8.23 -13.38 10.44
C SER A 16 -8.91 -12.28 9.62
N PRO A 17 -8.50 -12.09 8.36
CA PRO A 17 -9.05 -11.09 7.45
C PRO A 17 -10.58 -11.05 7.33
N ASN A 18 -11.24 -12.21 7.25
CA ASN A 18 -12.69 -12.29 7.06
C ASN A 18 -13.49 -11.67 8.22
N LYS A 19 -12.88 -11.54 9.41
CA LYS A 19 -13.52 -10.91 10.55
C LYS A 19 -13.42 -9.39 10.54
N ILE A 20 -12.45 -8.82 9.81
CA ILE A 20 -12.14 -7.40 9.88
C ILE A 20 -12.57 -6.64 8.62
N LEU A 21 -12.62 -7.27 7.44
CA LEU A 21 -12.79 -6.58 6.15
C LEU A 21 -13.97 -5.58 6.11
N ASP A 22 -15.13 -5.95 6.65
CA ASP A 22 -16.33 -5.09 6.67
C ASP A 22 -16.29 -3.97 7.73
N GLN A 23 -15.29 -3.98 8.60
CA GLN A 23 -15.13 -3.03 9.72
C GLN A 23 -14.02 -2.00 9.47
N ILE A 24 -13.21 -2.17 8.42
CA ILE A 24 -12.08 -1.31 8.12
C ILE A 24 -12.56 0.09 7.70
N GLU A 25 -12.02 1.12 8.35
CA GLU A 25 -12.26 2.51 8.00
C GLU A 25 -11.45 2.98 6.78
N LEU A 26 -11.86 4.11 6.20
CA LEU A 26 -11.26 4.80 5.04
C LEU A 26 -11.40 4.09 3.69
N ASN A 27 -12.22 3.03 3.61
CA ASN A 27 -12.60 2.36 2.35
C ASN A 27 -11.40 2.09 1.43
N PRO A 28 -10.38 1.36 1.90
CA PRO A 28 -9.23 1.02 1.07
C PRO A 28 -9.65 0.16 -0.14
N LEU A 29 -8.77 0.12 -1.15
CA LEU A 29 -8.85 -0.93 -2.16
C LEU A 29 -8.17 -2.19 -1.61
N ILE A 30 -8.93 -3.27 -1.45
CA ILE A 30 -8.39 -4.58 -1.08
C ILE A 30 -7.84 -5.24 -2.35
N VAL A 31 -6.54 -5.51 -2.37
CA VAL A 31 -5.85 -6.10 -3.52
C VAL A 31 -5.72 -7.60 -3.36
N ASP A 32 -5.49 -8.04 -2.13
CA ASP A 32 -5.28 -9.43 -1.78
C ASP A 32 -5.71 -9.65 -0.33
N SER A 33 -6.19 -10.86 -0.03
CA SER A 33 -6.59 -11.27 1.30
C SER A 33 -6.52 -12.78 1.39
N SER A 34 -5.90 -13.30 2.44
CA SER A 34 -5.80 -14.73 2.68
C SER A 34 -5.94 -15.05 4.16
N GLU A 35 -6.72 -16.08 4.45
CA GLU A 35 -6.82 -16.67 5.78
C GLU A 35 -5.75 -17.74 5.98
N ARG A 36 -5.46 -17.98 7.26
CA ARG A 36 -4.72 -19.18 7.63
C ARG A 36 -5.50 -20.42 7.21
N GLY A 37 -4.82 -21.35 6.55
CA GLY A 37 -5.41 -22.57 5.98
C GLY A 37 -5.82 -22.44 4.51
N ASP A 38 -5.77 -21.24 3.93
CA ASP A 38 -5.98 -21.08 2.50
C ASP A 38 -4.83 -21.74 1.72
N LYS A 39 -5.14 -22.34 0.56
CA LYS A 39 -4.12 -22.94 -0.30
C LYS A 39 -3.25 -21.86 -0.94
N ILE A 40 -1.93 -22.01 -0.87
CA ILE A 40 -0.98 -21.09 -1.53
C ILE A 40 -1.20 -21.12 -3.05
N TRP A 41 -1.34 -22.31 -3.62
CA TRP A 41 -1.59 -22.53 -5.04
C TRP A 41 -2.70 -23.57 -5.26
N PRO A 42 -3.55 -23.42 -6.29
CA PRO A 42 -4.56 -24.42 -6.62
C PRO A 42 -3.93 -25.79 -6.88
N GLY A 43 -4.36 -26.80 -6.12
CA GLY A 43 -3.89 -28.18 -6.28
C GLY A 43 -2.58 -28.53 -5.57
N GLN A 44 -2.07 -27.65 -4.71
CA GLN A 44 -0.98 -27.99 -3.78
C GLN A 44 -1.51 -28.26 -2.37
N ASP A 45 -0.78 -29.08 -1.62
CA ASP A 45 -1.13 -29.39 -0.23
C ASP A 45 -0.71 -28.28 0.75
N GLU A 46 0.24 -27.43 0.38
CA GLU A 46 0.72 -26.33 1.20
C GLU A 46 -0.36 -25.27 1.45
N GLU A 47 -0.48 -24.87 2.71
CA GLU A 47 -1.44 -23.90 3.21
C GLU A 47 -0.70 -22.70 3.78
N ILE A 48 -1.33 -21.54 3.67
CA ILE A 48 -0.88 -20.30 4.30
C ILE A 48 -1.03 -20.48 5.81
N ASP A 49 0.03 -20.23 6.57
CA ASP A 49 0.07 -20.41 8.02
C ASP A 49 -0.24 -19.14 8.82
N PHE A 50 -0.45 -18.01 8.14
CA PHE A 50 -0.79 -16.70 8.70
C PHE A 50 -2.00 -16.05 7.99
N GLY A 51 -2.58 -15.02 8.60
CA GLY A 51 -3.55 -14.14 7.93
C GLY A 51 -2.86 -12.97 7.25
N LYS A 52 -3.40 -12.53 6.11
CA LYS A 52 -2.89 -11.38 5.34
C LYS A 52 -4.01 -10.55 4.73
N ILE A 53 -3.85 -9.22 4.74
CA ILE A 53 -4.56 -8.31 3.83
C ILE A 53 -3.55 -7.38 3.18
N SER A 54 -3.62 -7.22 1.86
CA SER A 54 -2.95 -6.16 1.11
C SER A 54 -3.94 -5.08 0.73
N VAL A 55 -3.64 -3.83 1.12
CA VAL A 55 -4.50 -2.68 0.82
C VAL A 55 -3.75 -1.57 0.07
N LEU A 56 -4.51 -0.81 -0.72
CA LEU A 56 -4.06 0.41 -1.37
C LEU A 56 -4.94 1.59 -0.99
N ASN A 57 -4.33 2.77 -1.01
CA ASN A 57 -5.06 4.02 -1.14
C ASN A 57 -5.93 3.97 -2.42
N PRO A 58 -7.20 4.42 -2.39
CA PRO A 58 -8.08 4.49 -3.56
C PRO A 58 -7.50 5.20 -4.80
N CYS A 59 -6.62 6.18 -4.62
CA CYS A 59 -5.93 6.86 -5.71
C CYS A 59 -4.86 5.98 -6.40
N THR A 60 -4.49 4.85 -5.78
CA THR A 60 -3.48 3.87 -6.22
C THR A 60 -2.05 4.42 -6.25
N TYR A 61 -1.80 5.50 -7.00
CA TYR A 61 -0.48 6.11 -7.16
C TYR A 61 -0.36 7.44 -6.42
N GLY A 62 0.76 7.62 -5.74
CA GLY A 62 1.30 8.91 -5.33
C GLY A 62 2.13 9.53 -6.46
N LEU A 63 2.17 10.86 -6.48
CA LEU A 63 2.93 11.65 -7.44
C LEU A 63 4.14 12.29 -6.74
N GLN A 64 5.27 12.47 -7.43
CA GLN A 64 6.46 13.08 -6.81
C GLN A 64 6.22 14.47 -6.21
N HIS A 65 5.26 15.21 -6.77
CA HIS A 65 4.84 16.52 -6.31
C HIS A 65 3.38 16.42 -5.84
N ASP A 66 3.05 17.05 -4.71
CA ASP A 66 1.72 17.03 -4.06
C ASP A 66 1.27 15.68 -3.47
N ASN A 67 2.19 14.91 -2.86
CA ASN A 67 1.92 13.60 -2.27
C ASN A 67 1.48 13.58 -0.80
N TRP A 68 1.47 14.71 -0.10
CA TRP A 68 1.18 14.73 1.35
C TRP A 68 -0.13 14.02 1.67
N GLU A 69 -1.20 14.28 0.92
CA GLU A 69 -2.52 13.66 1.16
C GLU A 69 -2.51 12.15 0.87
N TYR A 70 -1.77 11.71 -0.16
CA TYR A 70 -1.66 10.30 -0.51
C TYR A 70 -0.97 9.50 0.61
N GLU A 71 0.13 10.02 1.14
CA GLU A 71 0.88 9.39 2.22
C GLU A 71 0.18 9.48 3.57
N GLU A 72 -0.44 10.64 3.86
CA GLU A 72 -1.22 10.88 5.06
C GLU A 72 -2.39 9.90 5.19
N TRP A 73 -2.99 9.48 4.07
CA TRP A 73 -4.03 8.45 4.07
C TRP A 73 -3.57 7.16 4.75
N TYR A 74 -2.34 6.70 4.50
CA TYR A 74 -1.81 5.48 5.13
C TYR A 74 -1.63 5.67 6.63
N VAL A 75 -1.21 6.85 7.08
CA VAL A 75 -1.08 7.15 8.51
C VAL A 75 -2.46 7.15 9.17
N GLN A 76 -3.43 7.82 8.58
CA GLN A 76 -4.80 7.86 9.08
C GLN A 76 -5.45 6.47 9.08
N PHE A 77 -5.16 5.65 8.06
CA PHE A 77 -5.63 4.28 7.98
C PHE A 77 -5.14 3.47 9.17
N ILE A 78 -3.84 3.52 9.47
CA ILE A 78 -3.27 2.84 10.63
C ILE A 78 -3.84 3.43 11.92
N GLU A 79 -3.89 4.74 12.08
CA GLU A 79 -4.36 5.39 13.31
C GLU A 79 -5.82 5.05 13.64
N LYS A 80 -6.71 5.10 12.64
CA LYS A 80 -8.14 4.82 12.83
C LYS A 80 -8.40 3.33 13.08
N ASN A 81 -7.68 2.46 12.38
CA ASN A 81 -7.89 1.02 12.49
C ASN A 81 -6.99 0.35 13.54
N HIS A 82 -6.09 1.07 14.22
CA HIS A 82 -5.04 0.49 15.09
C HIS A 82 -5.56 -0.50 16.12
N THR A 83 -6.57 -0.10 16.89
CA THR A 83 -7.19 -0.93 17.93
C THR A 83 -7.83 -2.17 17.33
N LEU A 84 -8.52 -2.02 16.19
CA LEU A 84 -9.20 -3.10 15.49
C LEU A 84 -8.18 -4.10 14.92
N LEU A 85 -7.14 -3.60 14.24
CA LEU A 85 -6.05 -4.40 13.69
C LEU A 85 -5.38 -5.25 14.78
N LYS A 86 -5.03 -4.63 15.92
CA LYS A 86 -4.45 -5.35 17.06
C LYS A 86 -5.39 -6.37 17.68
N LEU A 87 -6.67 -6.02 17.86
CA LEU A 87 -7.67 -6.93 18.40
C LEU A 87 -7.82 -8.19 17.53
N HIS A 88 -7.70 -8.02 16.21
CA HIS A 88 -7.82 -9.09 15.25
C HIS A 88 -6.52 -9.82 14.94
N GLY A 89 -5.41 -9.50 15.62
CA GLY A 89 -4.18 -10.28 15.55
C GLY A 89 -3.16 -9.82 14.50
N VAL A 90 -3.27 -8.60 13.99
CA VAL A 90 -2.20 -8.00 13.17
C VAL A 90 -1.01 -7.67 14.07
N ASP A 91 0.15 -8.23 13.76
CA ASP A 91 1.40 -8.06 14.51
C ASP A 91 2.52 -7.42 13.67
N GLU A 92 2.45 -7.53 12.35
CA GLU A 92 3.45 -7.02 11.41
C GLU A 92 2.80 -6.26 10.24
N ILE A 93 3.45 -5.16 9.85
CA ILE A 93 2.99 -4.31 8.75
C ILE A 93 4.15 -3.96 7.82
N HIS A 94 3.95 -4.12 6.52
CA HIS A 94 4.94 -3.79 5.50
C HIS A 94 4.37 -2.74 4.55
N PHE A 95 5.15 -1.69 4.27
CA PHE A 95 4.87 -0.73 3.21
C PHE A 95 5.72 -1.06 1.99
N PHE A 96 5.20 -1.87 1.07
CA PHE A 96 5.88 -2.15 -0.20
C PHE A 96 5.76 -0.95 -1.13
N ILE A 97 6.89 -0.32 -1.45
CA ILE A 97 6.94 0.84 -2.33
C ILE A 97 7.46 0.44 -3.69
N ASP A 98 6.62 0.57 -4.71
CA ASP A 98 7.02 0.46 -6.12
C ASP A 98 7.15 1.85 -6.72
N VAL A 99 8.36 2.24 -7.11
CA VAL A 99 8.64 3.53 -7.77
C VAL A 99 8.77 3.33 -9.27
N PHE A 100 7.99 4.06 -10.05
CA PHE A 100 8.02 4.06 -11.51
C PHE A 100 8.51 5.41 -12.00
N TYR A 101 9.62 5.42 -12.73
CA TYR A 101 10.21 6.68 -13.20
C TYR A 101 10.61 6.66 -14.67
N SER A 102 10.57 7.84 -15.27
CA SER A 102 11.09 8.12 -16.61
C SER A 102 11.88 9.42 -16.59
N GLY A 103 13.10 9.36 -17.12
CA GLY A 103 14.08 10.45 -17.12
C GLY A 103 15.40 10.02 -16.48
N ASP A 104 16.33 10.97 -16.38
CA ASP A 104 17.71 10.66 -15.98
C ASP A 104 17.90 10.50 -14.46
N GLN A 105 17.03 11.12 -13.65
CA GLN A 105 17.10 11.09 -12.20
C GLN A 105 15.76 10.71 -11.57
N CYS A 106 15.83 9.89 -10.51
CA CYS A 106 14.69 9.48 -9.70
C CYS A 106 14.91 9.95 -8.25
N ASN A 107 14.51 11.19 -7.96
CA ASN A 107 14.56 11.73 -6.61
C ASN A 107 13.16 11.68 -6.00
N ILE A 108 12.99 10.91 -4.92
CA ILE A 108 11.70 10.77 -4.24
C ILE A 108 11.94 10.73 -2.72
N GLU A 109 11.07 11.42 -1.99
CA GLU A 109 10.90 11.25 -0.55
C GLU A 109 9.54 10.57 -0.36
N VAL A 110 9.55 9.34 0.15
CA VAL A 110 8.33 8.66 0.57
C VAL A 110 8.28 8.65 2.08
N PHE A 111 7.18 9.15 2.63
CA PHE A 111 7.00 9.44 4.05
C PHE A 111 8.01 10.47 4.56
N ASN A 112 7.53 11.68 4.81
CA ASN A 112 8.38 12.66 5.47
C ASN A 112 8.60 12.32 6.96
N LYS A 113 9.51 13.05 7.60
CA LYS A 113 9.87 12.86 9.02
C LYS A 113 8.68 12.86 10.00
N GLU A 114 7.62 13.62 9.73
CA GLU A 114 6.47 13.69 10.63
C GLU A 114 5.56 12.47 10.47
N ILE A 115 5.37 12.01 9.22
CA ILE A 115 4.68 10.75 8.94
C ILE A 115 5.40 9.58 9.61
N PHE A 116 6.72 9.48 9.44
CA PHE A 116 7.52 8.46 10.10
C PHE A 116 7.37 8.47 11.63
N LYS A 117 7.36 9.66 12.23
CA LYS A 117 7.19 9.82 13.67
C LYS A 117 5.82 9.35 14.15
N ARG A 118 4.76 9.55 13.35
CA ARG A 118 3.40 9.09 13.68
C ARG A 118 3.30 7.58 13.53
N LEU A 119 3.72 7.00 12.41
CA LEU A 119 3.67 5.55 12.17
C LEU A 119 4.37 4.74 13.29
N ASN A 120 5.57 5.18 13.70
CA ASN A 120 6.36 4.51 14.74
C ASN A 120 5.69 4.50 16.14
N LYS A 121 4.66 5.31 16.40
CA LYS A 121 3.91 5.25 17.67
C LYS A 121 2.97 4.05 17.76
N HIS A 122 2.55 3.51 16.61
CA HIS A 122 1.46 2.55 16.54
C HIS A 122 1.96 1.13 16.28
N ILE A 123 2.94 0.99 15.40
CA ILE A 123 3.36 -0.30 14.85
C ILE A 123 4.83 -0.28 14.47
N THR A 124 5.49 -1.43 14.59
CA THR A 124 6.75 -1.69 13.89
C THR A 124 6.42 -1.99 12.44
N PHE A 125 7.20 -1.45 11.51
CA PHE A 125 6.98 -1.69 10.09
C PHE A 125 8.29 -1.84 9.33
N SER A 126 8.22 -2.50 8.18
CA SER A 126 9.28 -2.53 7.18
C SER A 126 8.86 -1.76 5.94
N ILE A 127 9.83 -1.28 5.15
CA ILE A 127 9.57 -0.56 3.90
C ILE A 127 10.45 -1.15 2.79
N PRO A 128 10.04 -2.28 2.19
CA PRO A 128 10.67 -2.79 0.99
C PRO A 128 10.45 -1.80 -0.16
N LEU A 129 11.48 -1.56 -0.97
CA LEU A 129 11.42 -0.60 -2.06
C LEU A 129 11.97 -1.20 -3.36
N SER A 130 11.18 -1.08 -4.42
CA SER A 130 11.51 -1.47 -5.79
C SER A 130 11.48 -0.25 -6.69
N VAL A 131 12.41 -0.18 -7.65
CA VAL A 131 12.49 0.94 -8.60
C VAL A 131 12.48 0.41 -10.03
N TYR A 132 11.60 0.96 -10.85
CA TYR A 132 11.36 0.57 -12.23
C TYR A 132 11.56 1.76 -13.17
N HIS A 133 12.52 1.64 -14.08
CA HIS A 133 12.71 2.61 -15.15
C HIS A 133 11.82 2.28 -16.34
N LEU A 134 10.91 3.17 -16.68
CA LEU A 134 9.92 3.01 -17.74
C LEU A 134 9.98 4.16 -18.76
N LYS A 135 9.40 3.94 -19.93
CA LYS A 135 9.12 5.03 -20.87
C LYS A 135 8.00 5.88 -20.29
N GLN A 136 8.08 7.19 -20.50
CA GLN A 136 7.07 8.13 -20.03
C GLN A 136 5.65 7.74 -20.49
N LYS A 137 5.52 7.18 -21.71
CA LYS A 137 4.23 6.71 -22.23
C LYS A 137 3.60 5.61 -21.35
N GLU A 138 4.41 4.66 -20.87
CA GLU A 138 3.93 3.54 -20.04
C GLU A 138 3.40 4.07 -18.70
N ILE A 139 4.12 5.03 -18.08
CA ILE A 139 3.66 5.68 -16.84
C ILE A 139 2.33 6.43 -17.05
N LYS A 140 2.18 7.10 -18.19
CA LYS A 140 0.92 7.79 -18.54
C LYS A 140 -0.24 6.82 -18.73
N GLU A 141 0.02 5.65 -19.32
CA GLU A 141 -1.00 4.58 -19.48
C GLU A 141 -1.43 4.05 -18.11
N MET A 142 -0.49 3.78 -17.20
CA MET A 142 -0.79 3.37 -15.82
C MET A 142 -1.67 4.37 -15.06
N LEU A 143 -1.41 5.69 -15.21
CA LEU A 143 -2.22 6.73 -14.58
C LEU A 143 -3.65 6.79 -15.17
N LEU A 144 -3.80 6.62 -16.49
CA LEU A 144 -5.10 6.57 -17.15
C LEU A 144 -5.94 5.37 -16.68
N GLU A 145 -5.30 4.20 -16.50
CA GLU A 145 -5.97 2.97 -16.05
C GLU A 145 -6.61 3.10 -14.67
N VAL A 146 -6.01 3.91 -13.78
CA VAL A 146 -6.54 4.14 -12.42
C VAL A 146 -7.40 5.40 -12.31
N GLY A 147 -7.72 6.04 -13.44
CA GLY A 147 -8.72 7.10 -13.50
C GLY A 147 -8.21 8.53 -13.56
N PHE A 148 -6.90 8.78 -13.67
CA PHE A 148 -6.40 10.14 -13.94
C PHE A 148 -6.85 10.59 -15.33
N THR A 149 -7.20 11.86 -15.45
CA THR A 149 -7.56 12.47 -16.72
C THR A 149 -6.32 12.84 -17.54
N LYS A 150 -6.48 12.92 -18.87
CA LYS A 150 -5.42 13.43 -19.76
C LYS A 150 -4.95 14.84 -19.38
N LYS A 151 -5.83 15.65 -18.78
CA LYS A 151 -5.50 17.02 -18.34
C LYS A 151 -4.55 16.98 -17.15
N GLU A 152 -4.86 16.20 -16.11
CA GLU A 152 -4.00 16.01 -14.94
C GLU A 152 -2.64 15.44 -15.33
N ILE A 153 -2.63 14.44 -16.22
CA ILE A 153 -1.38 13.83 -16.69
C ILE A 153 -0.52 14.81 -17.51
N SER A 154 -1.13 15.75 -18.22
CA SER A 154 -0.39 16.75 -19.01
C SER A 154 0.27 17.82 -18.15
N SER A 155 -0.17 17.98 -16.89
CA SER A 155 0.47 18.86 -15.91
C SER A 155 1.60 18.19 -15.10
N LEU A 156 1.88 16.91 -15.33
CA LEU A 156 2.95 16.12 -14.69
C LEU A 156 4.19 15.95 -15.59
#